data_AF-A0A920EDX7-F1
#
_entry.id   AF-A0A920EDX7-F1
#
_cell.length_a   1.000
_cell.length_b   1.000
_cell.length_c   1.000
_cell.angle_alpha   90.00
_cell.angle_beta   90.00
_cell.angle_gamma   90.00
#
_symmetry.space_group_name_H-M   'P 1'
#
loop_
_entity.id
_entity.type
_entity.pdbx_description
1 polymer ?
#
loop_
_entity_poly.entity_id
_entity_poly.type
_entity_poly.pdbx_seq_one_letter_code
_entity_poly.pdbx_strand_id
1 'polypeptide(L)' 'MVFVSDHYHVMGDNDPRNGPTDAMTTLAGIARDTVKLRLGTLVCSATFRQPEGFQSLRPR' A
#
# COMPACT_ATOMS: atom_id res chain seq x y z
N MET A 1 5.62 11.42 -6.43
CA MET A 1 4.94 10.77 -5.29
C MET A 1 4.01 9.73 -5.89
N VAL A 2 4.02 8.51 -5.37
CA VAL A 2 3.18 7.41 -5.87
C VAL A 2 2.25 6.96 -4.75
N PHE A 3 1.00 6.68 -5.10
CA PHE A 3 0.00 6.14 -4.20
C PHE A 3 -0.56 4.82 -4.73
N VAL A 4 -0.80 3.88 -3.81
CA VAL A 4 -1.49 2.62 -4.09
C VAL A 4 -2.78 2.57 -3.28
N SER A 5 -3.87 2.07 -3.88
CA SER A 5 -5.15 1.88 -3.19
C SER A 5 -5.07 0.74 -2.18
N ASP A 6 -5.61 0.95 -0.98
CA ASP A 6 -5.62 -0.05 0.10
C ASP A 6 -6.94 -0.84 0.13
N HIS A 7 -7.12 -1.75 -0.84
CA HIS A 7 -8.32 -2.58 -0.94
C HIS A 7 -7.98 -4.06 -1.14
N TYR A 8 -8.52 -4.90 -0.25
CA TYR A 8 -8.49 -6.37 -0.42
C TYR A 8 -9.50 -6.88 -1.44
N HIS A 9 -10.42 -6.03 -1.89
CA HIS A 9 -11.40 -6.35 -2.92
C HIS A 9 -11.30 -5.36 -4.06
N VAL A 10 -11.83 -5.76 -5.21
CA VAL A 10 -12.01 -4.86 -6.33
C VAL A 10 -13.08 -3.84 -5.99
N MET A 11 -12.83 -2.59 -6.38
CA MET A 11 -13.83 -1.54 -6.28
C MET A 11 -14.69 -1.53 -7.54
N GLY A 12 -16.01 -1.62 -7.35
CA GLY A 12 -17.01 -1.66 -8.43
C GLY A 12 -16.97 -2.95 -9.27
N ASP A 13 -17.64 -2.93 -10.41
CA ASP A 13 -17.76 -4.08 -11.33
C ASP A 13 -16.52 -4.28 -12.22
N ASN A 14 -15.35 -3.81 -11.76
CA ASN A 14 -14.12 -3.90 -12.53
C ASN A 14 -13.57 -5.34 -12.53
N ASP A 15 -12.96 -5.74 -13.65
CA ASP A 15 -12.19 -6.98 -13.72
C ASP A 15 -10.87 -6.83 -12.95
N PRO A 16 -10.62 -7.61 -11.88
CA PRO A 16 -9.34 -7.64 -11.20
C PRO A 16 -8.26 -8.23 -12.11
N ARG A 17 -7.72 -7.42 -13.02
CA ARG A 17 -6.47 -7.82 -13.69
C ARG A 17 -5.38 -7.92 -12.61
N ASN A 18 -4.96 -9.17 -12.35
CA ASN A 18 -4.03 -9.65 -11.32
C ASN A 18 -4.54 -9.71 -9.87
N GLY A 19 -5.84 -9.56 -9.62
CA GLY A 19 -6.37 -9.61 -8.25
C GLY A 19 -6.00 -8.39 -7.40
N PRO A 20 -6.73 -8.14 -6.30
CA PRO A 20 -6.31 -7.18 -5.30
C PRO A 20 -4.99 -7.63 -4.65
N THR A 21 -3.93 -6.83 -4.84
CA THR A 21 -2.61 -7.04 -4.22
C THR A 21 -2.52 -6.26 -2.91
N ASP A 22 -1.86 -6.81 -1.89
CA ASP A 22 -1.62 -6.07 -0.66
C ASP A 22 -0.80 -4.79 -0.93
N ALA A 23 -1.36 -3.64 -0.53
CA ALA A 23 -0.79 -2.34 -0.81
C ALA A 23 0.58 -2.15 -0.13
N MET A 24 0.76 -2.65 1.10
CA MET A 24 2.03 -2.52 1.84
C MET A 24 3.15 -3.32 1.18
N THR A 25 2.85 -4.54 0.75
CA THR A 25 3.79 -5.40 0.02
C THR A 25 4.18 -4.79 -1.32
N THR A 26 3.21 -4.23 -2.04
CA THR A 26 3.47 -3.52 -3.31
C THR A 26 4.39 -2.33 -3.10
N LEU A 27 4.11 -1.50 -2.10
CA LEU A 27 4.95 -0.34 -1.76
C LEU A 27 6.36 -0.76 -1.31
N ALA A 28 6.50 -1.86 -0.56
CA ALA A 28 7.80 -2.40 -0.17
C ALA A 28 8.63 -2.85 -1.39
N GLY A 29 8.00 -3.48 -2.38
CA GLY A 29 8.64 -3.82 -3.65
C GLY A 29 9.13 -2.58 -4.41
N ILE A 30 8.29 -1.55 -4.50
CA ILE A 30 8.68 -0.28 -5.14
C ILE A 30 9.82 0.40 -4.37
N ALA A 31 9.75 0.43 -3.03
CA ALA A 31 10.74 1.06 -2.17
C ALA A 31 12.14 0.45 -2.31
N ARG A 32 12.23 -0.85 -2.62
CA ARG A 32 13.51 -1.52 -2.89
C ARG A 32 14.28 -0.87 -4.04
N ASP A 33 13.57 -0.48 -5.09
CA ASP A 33 14.17 -0.06 -6.35
C ASP A 33 14.17 1.47 -6.53
N THR A 34 13.65 2.23 -5.56
CA THR A 34 13.60 3.70 -5.62
C THR A 34 13.97 4.37 -4.30
N VAL A 35 14.75 5.46 -4.40
CA VAL A 35 15.17 6.27 -3.24
C VAL A 35 14.69 7.71 -3.28
N LYS A 36 14.14 8.16 -4.42
CA LYS A 36 13.71 9.57 -4.62
C LYS A 36 12.19 9.74 -4.50
N LEU A 37 11.43 8.67 -4.67
CA LEU A 37 9.98 8.74 -4.68
C LEU A 37 9.44 8.63 -3.25
N ARG A 38 8.51 9.54 -2.92
CA ARG A 38 7.66 9.41 -1.75
C ARG A 38 6.54 8.43 -2.07
N LEU A 39 6.34 7.44 -1.20
CA LEU A 39 5.44 6.32 -1.37
C LEU A 39 4.38 6.32 -0.25
N GLY A 40 3.15 5.90 -0.56
CA GLY A 40 2.10 5.76 0.45
C GLY A 40 0.79 5.23 -0.13
N THR A 41 -0.24 5.21 0.70
CA THR A 41 -1.63 4.90 0.31
C THR A 41 -2.49 6.15 0.44
N LEU A 42 -3.42 6.36 -0.48
CA LEU A 42 -4.40 7.45 -0.42
C LEU A 42 -5.80 6.86 -0.64
N VAL A 43 -6.48 6.31 0.38
CA VAL A 43 -6.23 6.32 1.83
C VAL A 43 -5.85 4.93 2.38
N CYS A 44 -5.47 4.84 3.68
CA CYS A 44 -5.21 3.57 4.40
C CYS A 44 -6.40 3.21 5.30
N SER A 45 -6.82 1.95 5.31
CA SER A 45 -7.82 1.41 6.23
C SER A 45 -7.20 1.03 7.59
N ALA A 46 -6.52 2.00 8.21
CA ALA A 46 -5.61 1.78 9.34
C ALA A 46 -6.27 1.11 10.56
N THR A 47 -7.57 1.32 10.80
CA THR A 47 -8.31 0.71 11.92
C THR A 47 -8.44 -0.80 11.85
N PHE A 48 -8.21 -1.40 10.68
CA PHE A 48 -8.27 -2.86 10.47
C PHE A 48 -6.88 -3.51 10.42
N ARG A 49 -5.81 -2.72 10.51
CA ARG A 49 -4.42 -3.20 10.47
C ARG A 49 -3.82 -3.18 11.87
N GLN A 50 -2.97 -4.16 12.18
CA GLN A 50 -2.23 -4.18 13.45
C GLN A 50 -1.36 -2.91 13.56
N PRO A 51 -1.42 -2.17 14.68
CA PRO A 51 -0.72 -0.89 14.85
C PRO A 51 0.79 -0.98 14.62
N GLU A 52 1.42 -2.05 15.09
CA GLU A 52 2.86 -2.28 14.94
C GLU A 52 3.29 -2.44 13.47
N GLY A 53 2.45 -3.04 12.63
CA GLY A 53 2.75 -3.27 11.20
C GLY A 53 2.68 -2.00 10.35
N PHE A 54 1.90 -0.99 10.77
CA PHE A 54 1.72 0.27 10.04
C PHE A 54 2.72 1.35 10.47
N GLN A 55 3.06 1.43 11.76
CA GLN A 55 3.84 2.55 12.32
C GLN A 55 5.37 2.44 12.12
N SER A 56 5.88 1.31 11.64
CA SER A 56 7.32 1.00 11.66
C SER A 56 8.19 1.70 10.60
N LEU A 57 7.65 2.58 9.75
CA LEU A 57 8.42 3.24 8.68
C LEU A 57 9.05 4.59 9.09
N ARG A 58 9.15 4.90 10.39
CA ARG A 58 9.90 6.08 10.82
C ARG A 58 11.41 5.81 10.66
N PRO A 59 12.15 6.57 9.84
CA PRO A 59 13.59 6.51 9.87
C PRO A 59 14.05 6.96 11.26
N ARG A 60 15.01 6.24 11.84
CA ARG A 60 15.87 6.84 12.87
C ARG A 60 16.76 7.90 12.23
#